data_AF-A0A956S7R5-F1
#
_entry.id   AF-A0A956S7R5-F1
#
_cell.length_a   1.000
_cell.length_b   1.000
_cell.length_c   1.000
_cell.angle_alpha   90.00
_cell.angle_beta   90.00
_cell.angle_gamma   90.00
#
_symmetry.space_group_name_H-M   'P 1'
#
loop_
_entity.id
_entity.type
_entity.pdbx_description
1 polymer ?
#
loop_
_entity_poly.entity_id
_entity_poly.type
_entity_poly.pdbx_seq_one_letter_code
_entity_poly.pdbx_strand_id
1 'polypeptide(L)'
;IHFLMRTFLLKNNKPTILWGQIPKYKRFKGLPPKGYDLAVSMDDNYVILDVDVKNDKNGFDHIPKEVLEQLKNTFNYKTKNNGAHFWIEYKGNKYLMNRATKFGLDLRTSKGYVKYPIEDDPYSHLSEVYSHPVIDNFLESLYADDIKLSDIKK
;
A
#
# COMPACT_ATOMS: atom_id res chain seq x y z
N ILE A 1 20.99 -2.16 -8.30
CA ILE A 1 19.95 -1.79 -7.31
C ILE A 1 18.79 -1.23 -8.10
N HIS A 2 17.70 -1.99 -8.24
CA HIS A 2 16.47 -1.44 -8.80
C HIS A 2 15.79 -0.70 -7.66
N PHE A 3 15.64 0.61 -7.81
CA PHE A 3 14.92 1.41 -6.83
C PHE A 3 13.43 1.28 -7.12
N LEU A 4 12.61 1.04 -6.08
CA LEU A 4 11.22 0.58 -6.26
C LEU A 4 10.20 1.34 -5.40
N MET A 5 10.66 2.33 -4.63
CA MET A 5 9.81 3.16 -3.77
C MET A 5 10.42 4.53 -3.52
N ARG A 6 9.61 5.47 -3.03
CA ARG A 6 9.99 6.75 -2.45
C ARG A 6 9.71 6.74 -0.95
N THR A 7 10.60 7.34 -0.17
CA THR A 7 10.36 7.56 1.27
C THR A 7 10.56 9.00 1.65
N PHE A 8 9.69 9.49 2.53
CA PHE A 8 9.65 10.90 2.94
C PHE A 8 9.01 11.07 4.31
N LEU A 9 9.23 12.23 4.92
CA LEU A 9 8.74 12.51 6.25
C LEU A 9 7.31 13.07 6.23
N LEU A 10 6.52 12.65 7.21
CA LEU A 10 5.26 13.27 7.57
C LEU A 10 5.45 14.07 8.86
N LYS A 11 4.78 15.22 8.97
CA LYS A 11 4.60 15.98 10.20
C LYS A 11 3.11 16.16 10.44
N ASN A 12 2.61 15.74 11.60
CA ASN A 12 1.17 15.77 11.91
C ASN A 12 0.31 15.10 10.81
N ASN A 13 0.71 13.91 10.36
CA ASN A 13 0.10 13.14 9.26
C ASN A 13 0.10 13.81 7.88
N LYS A 14 0.84 14.91 7.68
CA LYS A 14 0.96 15.59 6.38
C LYS A 14 2.37 15.46 5.82
N PRO A 15 2.54 15.19 4.52
CA PRO A 15 3.86 15.20 3.88
C PRO A 15 4.56 16.55 4.06
N THR A 16 5.84 16.53 4.44
CA THR A 16 6.63 17.78 4.57
C THR A 16 6.95 18.40 3.22
N ILE A 17 6.92 17.60 2.17
CA ILE A 17 7.01 17.98 0.76
C ILE A 17 5.83 17.30 0.05
N LEU A 18 5.18 17.97 -0.91
CA LEU A 18 4.15 17.33 -1.72
C LEU A 18 4.72 16.06 -2.35
N TRP A 19 4.18 14.89 -2.00
CA TRP A 19 4.77 13.60 -2.36
C TRP A 19 4.87 13.38 -3.87
N GLY A 20 3.95 13.97 -4.64
CA GLY A 20 3.98 13.96 -6.10
C GLY A 20 5.16 14.75 -6.71
N GLN A 21 5.78 15.65 -5.95
CA GLN A 21 6.98 16.39 -6.37
C GLN A 21 8.27 15.68 -6.00
N ILE A 22 8.21 14.64 -5.18
CA ILE A 22 9.38 13.86 -4.78
C ILE A 22 9.77 12.99 -5.98
N PRO A 23 10.99 13.14 -6.53
CA PRO A 23 11.44 12.32 -7.63
C PRO A 23 11.32 10.84 -7.27
N LYS A 24 11.00 9.99 -8.27
CA LYS A 24 11.04 8.54 -8.11
C LYS A 24 12.30 8.11 -7.39
N TYR A 25 12.19 7.07 -6.57
CA TYR A 25 13.33 6.42 -5.93
C TYR A 25 14.06 7.23 -4.85
N LYS A 26 13.57 8.45 -4.53
CA LYS A 26 14.17 9.25 -3.46
C LYS A 26 13.88 8.63 -2.11
N ARG A 27 14.96 8.48 -1.36
CA ARG A 27 14.98 7.78 -0.08
C ARG A 27 15.40 8.72 1.04
N PHE A 28 14.58 8.81 2.08
CA PHE A 28 15.00 9.23 3.40
C PHE A 28 15.92 8.18 4.03
N LYS A 29 17.08 8.59 4.54
CA LYS A 29 18.08 7.71 5.16
C LYS A 29 18.10 7.94 6.68
N GLY A 30 18.08 6.86 7.44
CA GLY A 30 18.08 6.88 8.90
C GLY A 30 16.66 6.83 9.48
N LEU A 31 16.57 6.98 10.79
CA LEU A 31 15.30 7.01 11.51
C LEU A 31 14.63 8.39 11.41
N PRO A 32 13.29 8.47 11.36
CA PRO A 32 12.58 9.74 11.41
C PRO A 32 12.95 10.54 12.67
N PRO A 33 13.18 11.87 12.57
CA PRO A 33 13.38 12.71 13.75
C PRO A 33 12.14 12.71 14.65
N LYS A 34 12.32 13.00 15.94
CA LYS A 34 11.21 13.11 16.91
C LYS A 34 10.11 14.04 16.39
N GLY A 35 8.87 13.57 16.41
CA GLY A 35 7.69 14.31 15.94
C GLY A 35 7.42 14.20 14.43
N TYR A 36 8.19 13.38 13.71
CA TYR A 36 7.95 13.01 12.32
C TYR A 36 7.65 11.52 12.21
N ASP A 37 6.84 11.15 11.24
CA ASP A 37 6.66 9.76 10.81
C ASP A 37 7.35 9.52 9.47
N LEU A 38 7.71 8.28 9.17
CA LEU A 38 8.11 7.88 7.81
C LEU A 38 6.89 7.53 6.97
N ALA A 39 6.89 7.91 5.71
CA ALA A 39 5.96 7.44 4.71
C ALA A 39 6.68 6.74 3.55
N VAL A 40 5.98 5.79 2.94
CA VAL A 40 6.42 5.05 1.75
C VAL A 40 5.38 5.24 0.65
N SER A 41 5.84 5.55 -0.55
CA SER A 41 5.08 5.48 -1.79
C SER A 41 5.78 4.50 -2.72
N MET A 42 5.09 3.47 -3.19
CA MET A 42 5.69 2.49 -4.10
C MET A 42 5.82 3.08 -5.51
N ASP A 43 6.81 2.63 -6.27
CA ASP A 43 6.97 2.97 -7.68
C ASP A 43 6.78 1.72 -8.56
N ASP A 44 6.59 1.96 -9.86
CA ASP A 44 6.52 0.92 -10.90
C ASP A 44 5.40 -0.10 -10.65
N ASN A 45 5.73 -1.40 -10.62
CA ASN A 45 4.75 -2.47 -10.48
C ASN A 45 4.47 -2.85 -9.01
N TYR A 46 4.96 -2.06 -8.06
CA TYR A 46 4.73 -2.32 -6.65
C TYR A 46 3.57 -1.49 -6.13
N VAL A 47 2.73 -2.12 -5.32
CA VAL A 47 1.55 -1.50 -4.71
C VAL A 47 1.44 -1.87 -3.25
N ILE A 48 0.66 -1.10 -2.50
CA ILE A 48 0.31 -1.41 -1.11
C ILE A 48 -1.21 -1.51 -1.02
N LEU A 49 -1.70 -2.66 -0.57
CA LEU A 49 -3.09 -2.81 -0.14
C LEU A 49 -3.19 -2.40 1.33
N ASP A 50 -3.84 -1.27 1.56
CA ASP A 50 -4.13 -0.66 2.86
C ASP A 50 -5.52 -1.14 3.33
N VAL A 51 -5.52 -2.08 4.28
CA VAL A 51 -6.71 -2.69 4.85
C VAL A 51 -7.07 -1.97 6.13
N ASP A 52 -8.16 -1.21 6.09
CA ASP A 52 -8.66 -0.42 7.20
C ASP A 52 -9.57 -1.24 8.13
N VAL A 53 -9.41 -1.04 9.43
CA VAL A 53 -10.39 -1.42 10.46
C VAL A 53 -10.74 -0.16 11.24
N LYS A 54 -11.88 0.46 10.93
CA LYS A 54 -12.35 1.72 11.53
C LYS A 54 -13.83 1.97 11.27
N ASN A 55 -14.49 2.72 12.15
CA ASN A 55 -15.87 3.20 11.97
C ASN A 55 -16.85 2.06 11.58
N ASP A 56 -16.83 0.96 12.34
CA ASP A 56 -17.64 -0.26 12.11
C ASP A 56 -17.37 -0.96 10.76
N LYS A 57 -16.26 -0.62 10.10
CA LYS A 57 -15.78 -1.31 8.90
C LYS A 57 -14.56 -2.15 9.25
N ASN A 58 -14.51 -3.32 8.66
CA ASN A 58 -13.39 -4.24 8.75
C ASN A 58 -13.06 -4.75 7.35
N GLY A 59 -12.01 -4.21 6.73
CA GLY A 59 -11.62 -4.58 5.38
C GLY A 59 -11.29 -6.05 5.21
N PHE A 60 -10.85 -6.74 6.26
CA PHE A 60 -10.56 -8.17 6.22
C PHE A 60 -11.80 -9.01 5.89
N ASP A 61 -12.99 -8.58 6.27
CA ASP A 61 -14.25 -9.31 6.00
C ASP A 61 -14.61 -9.32 4.51
N HIS A 62 -13.93 -8.48 3.71
CA HIS A 62 -14.12 -8.36 2.27
C HIS A 62 -12.96 -8.95 1.45
N ILE A 63 -12.03 -9.64 2.11
CA ILE A 63 -10.93 -10.35 1.43
C ILE A 63 -11.25 -11.85 1.45
N PRO A 64 -11.38 -12.51 0.27
CA PRO A 64 -11.54 -13.95 0.22
C PRO A 64 -10.42 -14.68 0.97
N LYS A 65 -10.75 -15.78 1.66
CA LYS A 65 -9.80 -16.51 2.52
C LYS A 65 -8.50 -16.87 1.80
N GLU A 66 -8.60 -17.38 0.57
CA GLU A 66 -7.45 -17.75 -0.26
C GLU A 66 -6.55 -16.54 -0.58
N VAL A 67 -7.15 -15.39 -0.88
CA VAL A 67 -6.41 -14.14 -1.11
C VAL A 67 -5.69 -13.72 0.16
N LEU A 68 -6.37 -13.76 1.31
CA LEU A 68 -5.78 -13.38 2.60
C LEU A 68 -4.62 -14.30 3.01
N GLU A 69 -4.71 -15.60 2.73
CA GLU A 69 -3.62 -16.54 2.94
C GLU A 69 -2.39 -16.17 2.10
N GLN A 70 -2.58 -15.82 0.82
CA GLN A 70 -1.46 -15.37 -0.02
C GLN A 70 -0.90 -14.01 0.41
N LEU A 71 -1.76 -13.07 0.81
CA LEU A 71 -1.32 -11.76 1.32
C LEU A 71 -0.44 -11.89 2.57
N LYS A 72 -0.67 -12.88 3.43
CA LYS A 72 0.17 -13.12 4.62
C LYS A 72 1.59 -13.62 4.28
N ASN A 73 1.81 -14.12 3.07
CA ASN A 73 3.12 -14.59 2.62
C ASN A 73 4.03 -13.45 2.13
N THR A 74 3.49 -12.24 1.97
CA THR A 74 4.27 -11.07 1.59
C THR A 74 4.66 -10.23 2.79
N PHE A 75 5.61 -9.31 2.62
CA PHE A 75 5.88 -8.29 3.62
C PHE A 75 4.61 -7.52 4.00
N ASN A 76 4.28 -7.57 5.28
CA ASN A 76 3.09 -6.93 5.83
C ASN A 76 3.31 -6.51 7.28
N TYR A 77 2.53 -5.53 7.71
CA TYR A 77 2.52 -5.11 9.11
C TYR A 77 1.16 -4.56 9.51
N LYS A 78 0.86 -4.67 10.81
CA LYS A 78 -0.38 -4.14 11.38
C LYS A 78 -0.31 -2.63 11.53
N THR A 79 -1.43 -1.96 11.27
CA THR A 79 -1.60 -0.54 11.55
C THR A 79 -2.08 -0.33 12.99
N LYS A 80 -2.03 0.92 13.47
CA LYS A 80 -2.47 1.28 14.84
C LYS A 80 -3.94 0.95 15.12
N ASN A 81 -4.75 0.86 14.08
CA ASN A 81 -6.19 0.60 14.18
C ASN A 81 -6.55 -0.86 13.91
N ASN A 82 -5.61 -1.81 14.10
CA ASN A 82 -5.79 -3.24 13.78
C ASN A 82 -5.99 -3.58 12.30
N GLY A 83 -5.85 -2.59 11.41
CA GLY A 83 -5.71 -2.82 9.97
C GLY A 83 -4.35 -3.42 9.61
N ALA A 84 -4.05 -3.52 8.31
CA ALA A 84 -2.74 -3.93 7.84
C ALA A 84 -2.38 -3.27 6.51
N HIS A 85 -1.08 -3.12 6.26
CA HIS A 85 -0.55 -2.82 4.94
C HIS A 85 0.12 -4.08 4.38
N PHE A 86 -0.29 -4.50 3.19
CA PHE A 86 0.33 -5.61 2.45
C PHE A 86 1.06 -5.07 1.23
N TRP A 87 2.34 -5.38 1.10
CA TRP A 87 3.19 -4.89 0.01
C TRP A 87 3.22 -5.92 -1.10
N ILE A 88 2.87 -5.55 -2.33
CA ILE A 88 2.62 -6.52 -3.39
C ILE A 88 3.43 -6.12 -4.62
N GLU A 89 4.14 -7.08 -5.22
CA GLU A 89 4.63 -6.94 -6.59
C GLU A 89 3.50 -7.39 -7.53
N TYR A 90 2.84 -6.43 -8.16
CA TYR A 90 1.72 -6.70 -9.06
C TYR A 90 2.23 -7.15 -10.44
N LYS A 91 1.77 -8.32 -10.89
CA LYS A 91 2.16 -8.90 -12.20
C LYS A 91 0.97 -9.12 -13.14
N GLY A 92 -0.20 -8.62 -12.76
CA GLY A 92 -1.38 -8.63 -13.63
C GLY A 92 -1.21 -7.75 -14.87
N ASN A 93 -2.22 -7.79 -15.74
CA ASN A 93 -2.14 -7.18 -17.07
C ASN A 93 -2.99 -5.91 -17.23
N LYS A 94 -3.66 -5.48 -16.15
CA LYS A 94 -4.50 -4.28 -16.16
C LYS A 94 -3.84 -3.10 -15.47
N TYR A 95 -4.32 -1.89 -15.78
CA TYR A 95 -3.91 -0.70 -15.05
C TYR A 95 -4.70 -0.58 -13.75
N LEU A 96 -4.01 -0.58 -12.60
CA LEU A 96 -4.66 -0.42 -11.29
C LEU A 96 -4.76 1.06 -10.88
N MET A 97 -5.96 1.45 -10.48
CA MET A 97 -6.27 2.78 -9.98
C MET A 97 -5.92 2.92 -8.50
N ASN A 98 -5.23 4.00 -8.14
CA ASN A 98 -5.06 4.42 -6.74
C ASN A 98 -6.38 4.95 -6.19
N ARG A 99 -7.12 4.11 -5.45
CA ARG A 99 -8.42 4.48 -4.89
C ARG A 99 -8.75 3.73 -3.62
N ALA A 100 -9.63 4.35 -2.84
CA ALA A 100 -10.32 3.72 -1.72
C ALA A 100 -11.58 3.01 -2.18
N THR A 101 -11.93 1.91 -1.52
CA THR A 101 -13.24 1.24 -1.69
C THR A 101 -14.14 1.50 -0.49
N LYS A 102 -15.45 1.22 -0.60
CA LYS A 102 -16.37 1.35 0.55
C LYS A 102 -16.08 0.34 1.66
N PHE A 103 -15.38 -0.75 1.31
CA PHE A 103 -15.12 -1.91 2.14
C PHE A 103 -14.00 -1.70 3.16
N GLY A 104 -13.29 -0.55 3.13
CA GLY A 104 -12.07 -0.37 3.91
C GLY A 104 -10.88 -1.10 3.29
N LEU A 105 -10.87 -1.23 1.96
CA LEU A 105 -9.73 -1.69 1.18
C LEU A 105 -9.29 -0.53 0.30
N ASP A 106 -8.08 -0.04 0.50
CA ASP A 106 -7.51 1.09 -0.21
C ASP A 106 -6.25 0.64 -0.96
N LEU A 107 -6.19 0.86 -2.28
CA LEU A 107 -4.99 0.57 -3.04
C LEU A 107 -4.13 1.82 -3.17
N ARG A 108 -2.85 1.70 -2.77
CA ARG A 108 -1.82 2.74 -2.95
C ARG A 108 -0.84 2.31 -4.03
N THR A 109 -0.89 2.99 -5.17
CA THR A 109 0.11 2.84 -6.25
C THR A 109 1.15 3.96 -6.14
N SER A 110 1.88 4.26 -7.21
CA SER A 110 2.76 5.46 -7.31
C SER A 110 2.07 6.80 -7.12
N LYS A 111 0.73 6.81 -7.08
CA LYS A 111 -0.09 7.99 -6.78
C LYS A 111 -0.55 8.07 -5.31
N GLY A 112 -0.17 7.11 -4.46
CA GLY A 112 -0.52 7.07 -3.04
C GLY A 112 0.67 6.75 -2.15
N TYR A 113 0.47 6.83 -0.84
CA TYR A 113 1.49 6.48 0.14
C TYR A 113 0.83 5.96 1.42
N VAL A 114 1.62 5.27 2.24
CA VAL A 114 1.24 4.82 3.58
C VAL A 114 2.27 5.27 4.61
N LYS A 115 1.86 5.35 5.87
CA LYS A 115 2.80 5.52 7.00
C LYS A 115 3.52 4.20 7.25
N TYR A 116 4.83 4.27 7.46
CA TYR A 116 5.69 3.14 7.81
C TYR A 116 6.13 3.26 9.27
N PRO A 117 5.55 2.45 10.19
CA PRO A 117 5.79 2.60 11.63
C PRO A 117 6.97 1.77 12.15
N ILE A 118 7.59 0.93 11.32
CA ILE A 118 8.67 0.03 11.73
C ILE A 118 9.97 0.83 11.82
N GLU A 119 10.75 0.60 12.87
CA GLU A 119 12.00 1.32 13.16
C GLU A 119 13.20 0.73 12.39
N ASP A 120 13.07 0.63 11.08
CA ASP A 120 14.12 0.15 10.19
C ASP A 120 14.09 0.82 8.80
N ASP A 121 14.88 0.27 7.89
CA ASP A 121 14.90 0.67 6.50
C ASP A 121 13.84 -0.13 5.70
N PRO A 122 12.78 0.51 5.16
CA PRO A 122 11.76 -0.19 4.37
C PRO A 122 12.32 -0.90 3.14
N TYR A 123 13.48 -0.48 2.62
CA TYR A 123 14.13 -1.18 1.50
C TYR A 123 14.71 -2.54 1.88
N SER A 124 14.91 -2.83 3.17
CA SER A 124 15.42 -4.12 3.65
C SER A 124 14.42 -5.26 3.45
N HIS A 125 13.13 -4.95 3.31
CA HIS A 125 12.05 -5.92 3.13
C HIS A 125 11.66 -6.18 1.67
N LEU A 126 12.33 -5.54 0.71
CA LEU A 126 11.97 -5.70 -0.71
C LEU A 126 12.08 -7.14 -1.21
N SER A 127 12.96 -7.96 -0.62
CA SER A 127 13.08 -9.38 -0.93
C SER A 127 11.93 -10.24 -0.39
N GLU A 128 11.14 -9.70 0.55
CA GLU A 128 9.95 -10.34 1.12
C GLU A 128 8.66 -9.92 0.40
N VAL A 129 8.75 -8.94 -0.50
CA VAL A 129 7.61 -8.51 -1.32
C VAL A 129 7.34 -9.59 -2.37
N TYR A 130 6.09 -10.02 -2.42
CA TYR A 130 5.66 -11.23 -3.09
C TYR A 130 4.59 -10.92 -4.14
N SER A 131 4.48 -11.82 -5.11
CA SER A 131 3.50 -11.75 -6.19
C SER A 131 2.80 -13.11 -6.31
N HIS A 132 1.48 -13.10 -6.51
CA HIS A 132 0.71 -14.32 -6.74
C HIS A 132 -0.51 -14.01 -7.62
N PRO A 133 -0.84 -14.85 -8.62
CA PRO A 133 -1.96 -14.59 -9.54
C PRO A 133 -3.32 -14.39 -8.85
N VAL A 134 -3.59 -15.10 -7.75
CA VAL A 134 -4.80 -14.91 -6.94
C VAL A 134 -4.88 -13.49 -6.35
N ILE A 135 -3.76 -12.91 -5.93
CA ILE A 135 -3.71 -11.51 -5.45
C ILE A 135 -3.93 -10.57 -6.64
N ASP A 136 -3.24 -10.80 -7.76
CA ASP A 136 -3.38 -9.95 -8.96
C ASP A 136 -4.83 -9.91 -9.45
N ASN A 137 -5.48 -11.06 -9.59
CA ASN A 137 -6.88 -11.17 -10.00
C ASN A 137 -7.83 -10.46 -9.01
N PHE A 138 -7.57 -10.58 -7.71
CA PHE A 138 -8.35 -9.88 -6.69
C PHE A 138 -8.18 -8.36 -6.82
N LEU A 139 -6.95 -7.87 -6.99
CA LEU A 139 -6.69 -6.44 -7.19
C LEU A 139 -7.37 -5.92 -8.46
N GLU A 140 -7.28 -6.64 -9.58
CA GLU A 140 -7.92 -6.25 -10.83
C GLU A 140 -9.45 -6.17 -10.69
N SER A 141 -10.07 -7.09 -9.95
CA SER A 141 -11.52 -7.08 -9.72
C SER A 141 -12.03 -5.83 -8.98
N LEU A 142 -11.15 -5.18 -8.21
CA LEU A 142 -11.49 -4.02 -7.38
C LEU A 142 -10.88 -2.71 -7.86
N TYR A 143 -9.81 -2.74 -8.63
CA TYR A 143 -8.99 -1.55 -8.90
C TYR A 143 -8.65 -1.34 -10.37
N ALA A 144 -8.97 -2.28 -11.27
CA ALA A 144 -8.77 -2.03 -12.68
C ALA A 144 -9.55 -0.78 -13.14
N ASP A 145 -8.99 -0.07 -14.11
CA ASP A 145 -9.49 1.19 -14.65
C ASP A 145 -10.80 1.06 -15.44
N ASP A 146 -11.07 -0.14 -15.95
CA ASP A 146 -12.33 -0.53 -16.58
C ASP A 146 -13.48 -0.75 -15.58
N ILE A 147 -13.18 -0.83 -14.27
CA ILE A 147 -14.19 -0.98 -13.22
C ILE A 147 -14.75 0.40 -12.80
N LYS A 148 -16.06 0.58 -12.95
CA LYS A 148 -16.73 1.83 -12.58
C LYS A 148 -16.81 1.98 -11.07
N LEU A 149 -16.64 3.20 -10.59
CA LEU A 149 -16.78 3.54 -9.17
C LEU A 149 -18.15 3.16 -8.59
N SER A 150 -19.21 3.17 -9.41
CA SER A 150 -20.56 2.71 -9.04
C SER A 150 -20.59 1.24 -8.63
N ASP A 151 -19.75 0.43 -9.24
CA ASP A 151 -19.77 -1.03 -9.08
C ASP A 151 -19.13 -1.42 -7.73
N ILE A 152 -18.34 -0.50 -7.18
CA ILE A 152 -17.68 -0.61 -5.87
C ILE A 152 -18.42 0.23 -4.80
N LYS A 153 -19.37 1.10 -5.19
CA LYS A 153 -20.23 1.91 -4.30
C LYS A 153 -21.68 1.41 -4.29
N LYS A 154 -22.02 0.57 -3.30
CA LYS A 154 -23.40 0.32 -2.84
C LYS A 154 -23.41 0.04 -1.35
#